data_AF-A0A133NSH5-F1
#
_entry.id   AF-A0A133NSH5-F1
#
_cell.length_a   1.000
_cell.length_b   1.000
_cell.length_c   1.000
_cell.angle_alpha   90.00
_cell.angle_beta   90.00
_cell.angle_gamma   90.00
#
_symmetry.space_group_name_H-M   'P 1'
#
loop_
_entity.id
_entity.type
_entity.pdbx_description
1 polymer ?
#
loop_
_entity_poly.entity_id
_entity_poly.type
_entity_poly.pdbx_seq_one_letter_code
_entity_poly.pdbx_strand_id
1 'polypeptide(L)'
;MGWLFGQHKKVESSKVSDEVEEVKTGPWDFNDDNAPDFSDYLDFGSIYIPYFQGIELRVKKQRETGQVLGMTVTYGSSSVEVEAFAAPKTTGIWQDVCKDLLDGNIQACTAQGEFGTELLLPVKVGGKSITTRIVGVDGPRWMLRGVFSGPAATELAENNNEAKQLEEWFKGIVVNRGEEPLVPRDLIPMHDPLTREEKEAASRIGNNQNEEDGVSQGEENDILQKEDKPLGYDQQVEVKTTLTRGPMFSEVR
;
A
#
# COMPACT_ATOMS: atom_id res chain seq x y z
N MET A 1 -5.66 34.98 75.67
CA MET A 1 -6.07 35.88 74.57
C MET A 1 -4.81 36.23 73.80
N GLY A 2 -4.52 35.81 72.58
CA GLY A 2 -5.18 35.02 71.55
C GLY A 2 -4.11 34.81 70.46
N TRP A 3 -4.14 33.65 69.80
CA TRP A 3 -3.19 33.25 68.75
C TRP A 3 -3.41 34.08 67.48
N LEU A 4 -2.37 34.25 66.65
CA LEU A 4 -2.53 34.42 65.20
C LEU A 4 -1.31 33.86 64.46
N PHE A 5 -1.55 32.70 63.85
CA PHE A 5 -0.66 31.94 62.98
C PHE A 5 -0.29 32.73 61.73
N GLY A 6 0.99 32.65 61.34
CA GLY A 6 1.43 33.00 59.99
C GLY A 6 0.89 31.98 58.97
N GLN A 7 0.20 32.47 57.96
CA GLN A 7 -0.25 31.67 56.83
C GLN A 7 0.95 31.32 55.93
N HIS A 8 1.31 30.03 55.90
CA HIS A 8 2.10 29.46 54.81
C HIS A 8 1.26 29.48 53.53
N LYS A 9 1.63 30.34 52.58
CA LYS A 9 1.07 30.32 51.22
C LYS A 9 1.67 29.11 50.50
N LYS A 10 0.89 28.03 50.42
CA LYS A 10 1.16 26.83 49.64
C LYS A 10 1.24 27.25 48.17
N VAL A 11 2.43 27.17 47.58
CA VAL A 11 2.61 27.32 46.13
C VAL A 11 2.07 26.03 45.51
N GLU A 12 0.87 26.10 44.95
CA GLU A 12 0.33 25.06 44.07
C GLU A 12 1.18 25.03 42.80
N SER A 13 2.01 23.99 42.70
CA SER A 13 2.66 23.61 41.46
C SER A 13 1.58 23.07 40.53
N SER A 14 1.10 23.92 39.63
CA SER A 14 0.27 23.52 38.50
C SER A 14 1.13 22.67 37.56
N LYS A 15 0.93 21.35 37.59
CA LYS A 15 1.40 20.46 36.53
C LYS A 15 0.68 20.85 35.25
N VAL A 16 1.37 21.55 34.37
CA VAL A 16 1.01 21.61 32.96
C VAL A 16 1.41 20.24 32.39
N SER A 17 0.42 19.38 32.17
CA SER A 17 0.60 18.22 31.31
C SER A 17 0.61 18.73 29.89
N ASP A 18 1.81 18.94 29.35
CA ASP A 18 1.99 19.04 27.90
C ASP A 18 1.60 17.67 27.33
N GLU A 19 0.34 17.53 26.92
CA GLU A 19 -0.06 16.47 25.99
C GLU A 19 0.67 16.78 24.68
N VAL A 20 1.82 16.14 24.50
CA VAL A 20 2.48 16.09 23.20
C VAL A 20 1.52 15.29 22.33
N GLU A 21 0.75 15.99 21.49
CA GLU A 21 -0.03 15.35 20.43
C GLU A 21 0.96 14.54 19.59
N GLU A 22 0.88 13.21 19.70
CA GLU A 22 1.68 12.29 18.92
C GLU A 22 1.27 12.49 17.46
N VAL A 23 2.12 13.19 16.69
CA VAL A 23 1.86 13.46 15.28
C VAL A 23 1.79 12.11 14.59
N LYS A 24 0.59 11.68 14.24
CA LYS A 24 0.36 10.45 13.48
C LYS A 24 1.17 10.54 12.20
N THR A 25 2.20 9.73 12.08
CA THR A 25 2.91 9.52 10.83
C THR A 25 2.22 8.35 10.13
N GLY A 26 1.85 8.50 8.84
CA GLY A 26 1.07 7.49 8.11
C GLY A 26 1.66 6.07 8.07
N PRO A 27 1.07 5.13 7.34
CA PRO A 27 0.11 5.30 6.25
C PRO A 27 -1.22 5.97 6.64
N TRP A 28 -1.82 6.66 5.67
CA TRP A 28 -2.99 7.53 5.88
C TRP A 28 -4.27 6.88 5.36
N ASP A 29 -5.40 7.18 6.00
CA ASP A 29 -6.70 6.94 5.39
C ASP A 29 -6.99 8.05 4.38
N PHE A 30 -7.66 7.75 3.28
CA PHE A 30 -7.97 8.76 2.26
C PHE A 30 -8.89 9.89 2.75
N ASN A 31 -9.64 9.68 3.84
CA ASN A 31 -10.45 10.72 4.49
C ASN A 31 -9.75 11.39 5.68
N ASP A 32 -8.48 11.10 5.93
CA ASP A 32 -7.75 11.74 7.03
C ASP A 32 -7.47 13.21 6.67
N ASP A 33 -7.96 14.14 7.49
CA ASP A 33 -7.76 15.58 7.28
C ASP A 33 -6.28 15.98 7.27
N ASN A 34 -5.42 15.16 7.90
CA ASN A 34 -3.98 15.37 7.95
C ASN A 34 -3.20 14.60 6.87
N ALA A 35 -3.89 13.87 5.98
CA ALA A 35 -3.25 13.18 4.87
C ALA A 35 -2.48 14.17 3.98
N PRO A 36 -1.32 13.77 3.40
CA PRO A 36 -0.61 14.59 2.44
C PRO A 36 -1.46 14.85 1.19
N ASP A 37 -1.15 15.90 0.43
CA ASP A 37 -1.73 16.05 -0.90
C ASP A 37 -1.27 14.91 -1.81
N PHE A 38 -2.21 14.02 -2.16
CA PHE A 38 -1.99 12.85 -2.99
C PHE A 38 -2.55 13.00 -4.41
N SER A 39 -2.92 14.22 -4.82
CA SER A 39 -3.44 14.48 -6.18
C SER A 39 -2.47 14.01 -7.28
N ASP A 40 -1.17 14.23 -7.04
CA ASP A 40 -0.07 13.82 -7.90
C ASP A 40 0.43 12.39 -7.62
N TYR A 41 -0.19 11.61 -6.74
CA TYR A 41 0.27 10.24 -6.48
C TYR A 41 -0.11 9.28 -7.62
N LEU A 42 0.65 8.20 -7.74
CA LEU A 42 0.30 7.09 -8.62
C LEU A 42 -0.85 6.30 -7.98
N ASP A 43 -1.90 6.09 -8.75
CA ASP A 43 -3.18 5.56 -8.26
C ASP A 43 -3.37 4.09 -8.63
N PHE A 44 -3.57 3.24 -7.63
CA PHE A 44 -3.93 1.83 -7.76
C PHE A 44 -5.38 1.54 -7.35
N GLY A 45 -6.18 2.58 -7.13
CA GLY A 45 -7.57 2.56 -6.73
C GLY A 45 -7.73 2.50 -5.23
N SER A 46 -7.18 1.45 -4.62
CA SER A 46 -7.24 1.28 -3.16
C SER A 46 -6.00 1.76 -2.41
N ILE A 47 -4.94 2.09 -3.14
CA ILE A 47 -3.71 2.66 -2.58
C ILE A 47 -3.22 3.75 -3.54
N TYR A 48 -2.86 4.90 -2.98
CA TYR A 48 -2.11 5.95 -3.66
C TYR A 48 -0.70 5.96 -3.11
N ILE A 49 0.30 5.92 -4.00
CA ILE A 49 1.70 5.92 -3.59
C ILE A 49 2.41 7.22 -4.02
N PRO A 50 3.28 7.78 -3.16
CA PRO A 50 4.09 8.92 -3.54
C PRO A 50 5.10 8.52 -4.62
N TYR A 51 5.33 9.43 -5.56
CA TYR A 51 6.50 9.34 -6.44
C TYR A 51 7.76 9.45 -5.59
N PHE A 52 8.69 8.52 -5.78
CA PHE A 52 9.97 8.53 -5.09
C PHE A 52 11.10 8.32 -6.10
N GLN A 53 12.01 9.28 -6.17
CA GLN A 53 13.07 9.26 -7.18
C GLN A 53 14.06 8.11 -6.91
N GLY A 54 14.43 7.41 -7.98
CA GLY A 54 15.40 6.32 -7.90
C GLY A 54 14.82 4.98 -7.48
N ILE A 55 13.48 4.87 -7.42
CA ILE A 55 12.84 3.57 -7.22
C ILE A 55 12.66 2.78 -8.50
N GLU A 56 12.67 1.46 -8.36
CA GLU A 56 12.06 0.53 -9.29
C GLU A 56 10.74 0.04 -8.71
N LEU A 57 9.65 0.24 -9.46
CA LEU A 57 8.32 -0.23 -9.11
C LEU A 57 8.00 -1.52 -9.87
N ARG A 58 7.59 -2.57 -9.16
CA ARG A 58 7.07 -3.82 -9.72
C ARG A 58 5.66 -4.08 -9.22
N VAL A 59 4.71 -4.23 -10.13
CA VAL A 59 3.31 -4.55 -9.78
C VAL A 59 3.16 -6.05 -9.60
N LYS A 60 2.55 -6.47 -8.49
CA LYS A 60 2.22 -7.88 -8.21
C LYS A 60 0.81 -8.16 -8.73
N LYS A 61 0.72 -9.04 -9.73
CA LYS A 61 -0.56 -9.48 -10.30
C LYS A 61 -0.84 -10.95 -10.01
N GLN A 62 -2.09 -11.29 -9.76
CA GLN A 62 -2.57 -12.68 -9.77
C GLN A 62 -2.46 -13.22 -11.20
N ARG A 63 -1.90 -14.42 -11.37
CA ARG A 63 -1.59 -14.97 -12.70
C ARG A 63 -2.84 -15.31 -13.52
N GLU A 64 -3.88 -15.80 -12.84
CA GLU A 64 -5.09 -16.30 -13.49
C GLU A 64 -6.01 -15.17 -13.94
N THR A 65 -6.19 -14.15 -13.10
CA THR A 65 -7.17 -13.06 -13.33
C THR A 65 -6.51 -11.78 -13.83
N GLY A 66 -5.19 -11.64 -13.69
CA GLY A 66 -4.48 -10.37 -13.93
C GLY A 66 -4.72 -9.31 -12.86
N GLN A 67 -5.48 -9.62 -11.79
CA GLN A 67 -5.80 -8.67 -10.73
C GLN A 67 -4.54 -8.18 -10.02
N VAL A 68 -4.44 -6.87 -9.81
CA VAL A 68 -3.36 -6.28 -9.00
C VAL A 68 -3.61 -6.60 -7.53
N LEU A 69 -2.61 -7.18 -6.87
CA LEU A 69 -2.66 -7.60 -5.46
C LEU A 69 -1.85 -6.69 -4.54
N GLY A 70 -0.90 -5.95 -5.13
CA GLY A 70 0.05 -5.11 -4.40
C GLY A 70 1.20 -4.72 -5.30
N MET A 71 2.26 -4.22 -4.68
CA MET A 71 3.44 -3.75 -5.40
C MET A 71 4.71 -3.93 -4.58
N THR A 72 5.84 -3.96 -5.27
CA THR A 72 7.17 -3.91 -4.65
C THR A 72 7.89 -2.67 -5.14
N VAL A 73 8.35 -1.85 -4.20
CA VAL A 73 9.24 -0.73 -4.47
C VAL A 73 10.65 -1.10 -4.04
N THR A 74 11.62 -0.97 -4.94
CA THR A 74 13.03 -1.23 -4.68
C THR A 74 13.81 0.08 -4.75
N TYR A 75 14.65 0.35 -3.76
CA TYR A 75 15.55 1.50 -3.72
C TYR A 75 16.94 1.04 -3.28
N GLY A 76 17.93 1.23 -4.15
CA GLY A 76 19.28 0.68 -3.93
C GLY A 76 19.25 -0.85 -3.83
N SER A 77 19.71 -1.38 -2.69
CA SER A 77 19.72 -2.82 -2.41
C SER A 77 18.56 -3.30 -1.51
N SER A 78 17.65 -2.40 -1.16
CA SER A 78 16.50 -2.65 -0.31
C SER A 78 15.19 -2.61 -1.09
N SER A 79 14.17 -3.28 -0.57
CA SER A 79 12.82 -3.18 -1.11
C SER A 79 11.75 -3.32 -0.05
N VAL A 80 10.56 -2.81 -0.35
CA VAL A 80 9.34 -3.01 0.43
C VAL A 80 8.24 -3.53 -0.49
N GLU A 81 7.62 -4.65 -0.12
CA GLU A 81 6.39 -5.14 -0.73
C GLU A 81 5.19 -4.64 0.08
N VAL A 82 4.19 -4.08 -0.62
CA VAL A 82 3.01 -3.46 -0.01
C VAL A 82 1.74 -4.17 -0.49
N GLU A 83 0.90 -4.53 0.46
CA GLU A 83 -0.43 -5.11 0.25
C GLU A 83 -1.42 -4.50 1.24
N ALA A 84 -2.66 -4.24 0.80
CA ALA A 84 -3.73 -3.75 1.67
C ALA A 84 -4.80 -4.83 1.86
N PHE A 85 -5.24 -5.00 3.10
CA PHE A 85 -6.22 -5.99 3.52
C PHE A 85 -7.45 -5.31 4.11
N ALA A 86 -8.63 -5.86 3.84
CA ALA A 86 -9.85 -5.40 4.49
C ALA A 86 -9.83 -5.76 5.99
N ALA A 87 -10.29 -4.84 6.83
CA ALA A 87 -10.43 -5.05 8.27
C ALA A 87 -11.89 -4.79 8.71
N PRO A 88 -12.31 -5.33 9.88
CA PRO A 88 -13.59 -4.98 10.47
C PRO A 88 -13.72 -3.48 10.74
N LYS A 89 -14.95 -2.99 10.91
CA LYS A 89 -15.22 -1.56 11.19
C LYS A 89 -14.65 -1.06 12.52
N THR A 90 -14.49 -1.95 13.49
CA THR A 90 -14.25 -1.58 14.89
C THR A 90 -12.90 -2.03 15.42
N THR A 91 -12.17 -2.88 14.69
CA THR A 91 -10.93 -3.49 15.18
C THR A 91 -9.93 -3.60 14.04
N GLY A 92 -8.66 -3.33 14.35
CA GLY A 92 -7.54 -3.69 13.49
C GLY A 92 -7.35 -5.20 13.38
N ILE A 93 -6.55 -5.63 12.42
CA ILE A 93 -6.22 -7.05 12.22
C ILE A 93 -4.72 -7.33 12.36
N TRP A 94 -3.87 -6.30 12.51
CA TRP A 94 -2.43 -6.48 12.51
C TRP A 94 -1.95 -7.40 13.65
N GLN A 95 -2.49 -7.25 14.85
CA GLN A 95 -2.11 -8.08 15.99
C GLN A 95 -2.41 -9.57 15.78
N ASP A 96 -3.56 -9.89 15.17
CA ASP A 96 -3.94 -11.26 14.84
C ASP A 96 -3.07 -11.82 13.72
N VAL A 97 -2.78 -11.01 12.69
CA VAL A 97 -1.84 -11.37 11.63
C VAL A 97 -0.44 -11.64 12.19
N CYS A 98 0.03 -10.82 13.13
CA CYS A 98 1.29 -11.04 13.83
C CYS A 98 1.32 -12.39 14.54
N LYS A 99 0.25 -12.71 15.27
CA LYS A 99 0.11 -13.99 15.96
C LYS A 99 0.15 -15.16 14.99
N ASP A 100 -0.62 -15.11 13.90
CA ASP A 100 -0.65 -16.17 12.88
C ASP A 100 0.75 -16.39 12.26
N LEU A 101 1.47 -15.30 11.99
CA LEU A 101 2.82 -15.36 11.42
C LEU A 101 3.83 -15.97 12.41
N LEU A 102 3.76 -15.62 13.70
CA LEU A 102 4.61 -16.20 14.74
C LEU A 102 4.31 -17.69 14.94
N ASP A 103 3.04 -18.07 15.02
CA ASP A 103 2.60 -19.46 15.19
C ASP A 103 3.03 -20.33 13.99
N GLY A 104 3.02 -19.76 12.78
CA GLY A 104 3.46 -20.44 11.56
C GLY A 104 4.97 -20.50 11.36
N ASN A 105 5.76 -19.70 12.08
CA ASN A 105 7.19 -19.53 11.81
C ASN A 105 8.03 -19.49 13.09
N ILE A 106 8.62 -20.64 13.45
CA ILE A 106 9.42 -20.80 14.69
C ILE A 106 10.64 -19.87 14.81
N GLN A 107 11.13 -19.32 13.69
CA GLN A 107 12.28 -18.41 13.66
C GLN A 107 11.87 -16.94 13.62
N ALA A 108 10.57 -16.66 13.54
CA ALA A 108 10.06 -15.30 13.60
C ALA A 108 10.14 -14.77 15.03
N CYS A 109 10.40 -13.48 15.16
CA CYS A 109 10.33 -12.79 16.45
C CYS A 109 9.73 -11.40 16.27
N THR A 110 9.22 -10.86 17.38
CA THR A 110 8.72 -9.49 17.42
C THR A 110 9.87 -8.50 17.64
N ALA A 111 9.73 -7.33 17.05
CA ALA A 111 10.57 -6.16 17.26
C ALA A 111 9.69 -4.92 17.49
N GLN A 112 10.25 -3.88 18.08
CA GLN A 112 9.62 -2.56 18.11
C GLN A 112 10.31 -1.69 17.06
N GLY A 113 9.51 -0.97 16.27
CA GLY A 113 9.98 -0.05 15.24
C GLY A 113 9.06 1.15 15.11
N GLU A 114 9.31 1.95 14.08
CA GLU A 114 8.56 3.19 13.78
C GLU A 114 7.05 2.93 13.63
N PHE A 115 6.66 1.75 13.16
CA PHE A 115 5.26 1.37 12.94
C PHE A 115 4.65 0.59 14.12
N GLY A 116 5.28 0.65 15.29
CA GLY A 116 4.87 -0.08 16.49
C GLY A 116 5.44 -1.49 16.55
N THR A 117 4.57 -2.50 16.75
CA THR A 117 5.02 -3.90 16.81
C THR A 117 5.24 -4.45 15.41
N GLU A 118 6.47 -4.89 15.15
CA GLU A 118 6.91 -5.41 13.85
C GLU A 118 7.40 -6.85 14.01
N LEU A 119 7.58 -7.57 12.90
CA LEU A 119 8.11 -8.93 12.90
C LEU A 119 9.40 -9.02 12.09
N LEU A 120 10.41 -9.68 12.64
CA LEU A 120 11.56 -10.16 11.88
C LEU A 120 11.32 -11.62 11.52
N LEU A 121 11.32 -11.91 10.22
CA LEU A 121 11.05 -13.25 9.68
C LEU A 121 12.18 -13.69 8.75
N PRO A 122 13.01 -14.67 9.16
CA PRO A 122 13.97 -15.31 8.28
C PRO A 122 13.28 -16.18 7.21
N VAL A 123 13.53 -15.88 5.94
CA VAL A 123 13.04 -16.64 4.78
C VAL A 123 14.19 -17.31 4.03
N LYS A 124 13.98 -18.53 3.53
CA LYS A 124 15.00 -19.24 2.74
C LYS A 124 14.82 -18.95 1.26
N VAL A 125 15.82 -18.34 0.64
CA VAL A 125 15.85 -18.05 -0.81
C VAL A 125 17.15 -18.60 -1.38
N GLY A 126 17.05 -19.53 -2.35
CA GLY A 126 18.22 -20.12 -3.02
C GLY A 126 19.24 -20.75 -2.06
N GLY A 127 18.77 -21.35 -0.95
CA GLY A 127 19.61 -21.96 0.08
C GLY A 127 20.23 -20.99 1.09
N LYS A 128 20.06 -19.68 0.92
CA LYS A 128 20.48 -18.66 1.90
C LYS A 128 19.29 -18.22 2.74
N SER A 129 19.54 -17.92 4.01
CA SER A 129 18.55 -17.31 4.89
C SER A 129 18.65 -15.79 4.77
N ILE A 130 17.56 -15.13 4.42
CA ILE A 130 17.44 -13.68 4.32
C ILE A 130 16.42 -13.26 5.37
N THR A 131 16.75 -12.29 6.22
CA THR A 131 15.79 -11.74 7.17
C THR A 131 14.91 -10.69 6.47
N THR A 132 13.60 -10.82 6.63
CA THR A 132 12.61 -9.82 6.23
C THR A 132 12.05 -9.15 7.46
N ARG A 133 11.59 -7.90 7.33
CA ARG A 133 10.90 -7.16 8.38
C ARG A 133 9.48 -6.87 7.91
N ILE A 134 8.50 -7.39 8.62
CA ILE A 134 7.09 -7.24 8.31
C ILE A 134 6.52 -6.20 9.26
N VAL A 135 5.94 -5.15 8.68
CA VAL A 135 5.20 -4.11 9.39
C VAL A 135 3.74 -4.19 8.97
N GLY A 136 2.85 -3.79 9.86
CA GLY A 136 1.43 -3.64 9.55
C GLY A 136 0.85 -2.45 10.29
N VAL A 137 0.09 -1.64 9.57
CA VAL A 137 -0.58 -0.47 10.13
C VAL A 137 -2.08 -0.61 9.90
N ASP A 138 -2.83 -0.60 11.00
CA ASP A 138 -4.28 -0.64 10.96
C ASP A 138 -4.86 0.76 10.74
N GLY A 139 -5.85 0.85 9.85
CA GLY A 139 -6.65 2.04 9.62
C GLY A 139 -8.15 1.73 9.53
N PRO A 140 -8.99 2.71 9.19
CA PRO A 140 -10.43 2.55 9.14
C PRO A 140 -10.90 1.48 8.13
N ARG A 141 -11.21 0.27 8.63
CA ARG A 141 -11.64 -0.89 7.81
C ARG A 141 -10.56 -1.45 6.88
N TRP A 142 -9.29 -1.13 7.12
CA TRP A 142 -8.17 -1.67 6.36
C TRP A 142 -6.94 -1.89 7.24
N MET A 143 -6.01 -2.70 6.76
CA MET A 143 -4.66 -2.84 7.29
C MET A 143 -3.68 -2.85 6.13
N LEU A 144 -2.64 -2.01 6.19
CA LEU A 144 -1.58 -1.95 5.19
C LEU A 144 -0.38 -2.73 5.71
N ARG A 145 0.07 -3.74 4.96
CA ARG A 145 1.24 -4.54 5.28
C ARG A 145 2.42 -4.13 4.41
N GLY A 146 3.56 -3.87 5.04
CA GLY A 146 4.85 -3.69 4.39
C GLY A 146 5.79 -4.86 4.71
N VAL A 147 6.41 -5.46 3.71
CA VAL A 147 7.47 -6.47 3.89
C VAL A 147 8.77 -5.91 3.36
N PHE A 148 9.63 -5.47 4.26
CA PHE A 148 10.95 -4.95 3.95
C PHE A 148 11.96 -6.09 3.79
N SER A 149 12.87 -5.93 2.84
CA SER A 149 14.01 -6.83 2.58
C SER A 149 15.27 -6.04 2.22
N GLY A 150 16.43 -6.68 2.34
CA GLY A 150 17.73 -6.02 2.18
C GLY A 150 18.11 -5.22 3.43
N PRO A 151 19.03 -4.24 3.32
CA PRO A 151 19.43 -3.40 4.45
C PRO A 151 18.26 -2.78 5.22
N ALA A 152 17.20 -2.34 4.53
CA ALA A 152 15.99 -1.77 5.16
C ALA A 152 15.20 -2.72 6.08
N ALA A 153 15.47 -4.02 6.01
CA ALA A 153 14.86 -5.00 6.93
C ALA A 153 15.61 -5.13 8.25
N THR A 154 16.92 -4.86 8.27
CA THR A 154 17.79 -5.21 9.42
C THR A 154 18.51 -4.02 10.02
N GLU A 155 18.63 -2.92 9.29
CA GLU A 155 19.32 -1.70 9.72
C GLU A 155 18.30 -0.61 10.11
N LEU A 156 18.64 0.18 11.13
CA LEU A 156 17.81 1.28 11.59
C LEU A 156 17.88 2.46 10.61
N ALA A 157 16.75 3.15 10.39
CA ALA A 157 16.66 4.33 9.52
C ALA A 157 17.63 5.46 9.88
N GLU A 158 17.97 5.63 11.17
CA GLU A 158 18.96 6.62 11.61
C GLU A 158 20.36 6.38 11.02
N ASN A 159 20.68 5.11 10.70
CA ASN A 159 22.00 4.68 10.28
C ASN A 159 22.08 4.29 8.80
N ASN A 160 20.93 4.07 8.15
CA ASN A 160 20.87 3.60 6.77
C ASN A 160 19.88 4.43 5.94
N ASN A 161 20.39 5.05 4.88
CA ASN A 161 19.58 5.89 3.98
C ASN A 161 18.51 5.09 3.23
N GLU A 162 18.78 3.84 2.80
CA GLU A 162 17.76 3.02 2.14
C GLU A 162 16.60 2.68 3.09
N ALA A 163 16.91 2.34 4.34
CA ALA A 163 15.91 2.11 5.38
C ALA A 163 15.06 3.37 5.60
N LYS A 164 15.70 4.51 5.84
CA LYS A 164 15.03 5.79 6.04
C LYS A 164 14.10 6.15 4.88
N GLN A 165 14.61 6.11 3.65
CA GLN A 165 13.83 6.50 2.48
C GLN A 165 12.63 5.58 2.24
N LEU A 166 12.78 4.26 2.43
CA LEU A 166 11.67 3.32 2.25
C LEU A 166 10.63 3.45 3.37
N GLU A 167 11.05 3.74 4.61
CA GLU A 167 10.11 4.02 5.71
C GLU A 167 9.35 5.33 5.49
N GLU A 168 10.03 6.41 5.10
CA GLU A 168 9.40 7.68 4.74
C GLU A 168 8.42 7.51 3.56
N TRP A 169 8.80 6.73 2.54
CA TRP A 169 7.93 6.40 1.43
C TRP A 169 6.70 5.60 1.89
N PHE A 170 6.87 4.58 2.73
CA PHE A 170 5.78 3.77 3.27
C PHE A 170 4.82 4.61 4.13
N LYS A 171 5.36 5.50 4.98
CA LYS A 171 4.57 6.48 5.75
C LYS A 171 3.73 7.40 4.86
N GLY A 172 4.22 7.72 3.66
CA GLY A 172 3.55 8.60 2.72
C GLY A 172 2.37 7.96 1.98
N ILE A 173 2.16 6.64 2.10
CA ILE A 173 1.08 5.93 1.40
C ILE A 173 -0.30 6.35 1.93
N VAL A 174 -1.24 6.55 1.01
CA VAL A 174 -2.65 6.82 1.34
C VAL A 174 -3.50 5.63 0.90
N VAL A 175 -4.35 5.12 1.78
CA VAL A 175 -5.19 3.95 1.56
C VAL A 175 -6.64 4.38 1.39
N ASN A 176 -7.25 3.96 0.27
CA ASN A 176 -8.67 4.10 0.01
C ASN A 176 -9.33 2.72 0.03
N ARG A 177 -9.93 2.36 1.17
CA ARG A 177 -10.68 1.10 1.28
C ARG A 177 -11.90 1.05 0.34
N GLY A 178 -12.42 2.19 -0.11
CA GLY A 178 -13.68 2.25 -0.85
C GLY A 178 -14.89 1.84 0.00
N GLU A 179 -16.03 1.68 -0.66
CA GLU A 179 -17.32 1.48 0.00
C GLU A 179 -17.84 0.04 -0.06
N GLU A 180 -17.41 -0.72 -1.07
CA GLU A 180 -17.89 -2.07 -1.34
C GLU A 180 -17.68 -3.03 -0.15
N PRO A 181 -18.62 -3.92 0.18
CA PRO A 181 -18.42 -4.93 1.22
C PRO A 181 -17.27 -5.88 0.85
N LEU A 182 -16.29 -6.04 1.75
CA LEU A 182 -15.21 -7.03 1.63
C LEU A 182 -15.14 -7.85 2.91
N VAL A 183 -14.76 -9.12 2.78
CA VAL A 183 -14.55 -10.00 3.93
C VAL A 183 -13.28 -9.55 4.65
N PRO A 184 -13.28 -9.46 5.99
CA PRO A 184 -12.05 -9.20 6.73
C PRO A 184 -10.93 -10.17 6.33
N ARG A 185 -9.71 -9.64 6.19
CA ARG A 185 -8.49 -10.32 5.73
C ARG A 185 -8.40 -10.65 4.24
N ASP A 186 -9.42 -10.34 3.44
CA ASP A 186 -9.26 -10.35 1.98
C ASP A 186 -8.40 -9.16 1.53
N LEU A 187 -7.69 -9.34 0.42
CA LEU A 187 -6.99 -8.23 -0.24
C LEU A 187 -8.01 -7.20 -0.74
N ILE A 188 -7.69 -5.92 -0.56
CA ILE A 188 -8.51 -4.84 -1.13
C ILE A 188 -8.19 -4.79 -2.63
N PRO A 189 -9.21 -4.87 -3.51
CA PRO A 189 -8.99 -4.84 -4.96
C PRO A 189 -8.20 -3.59 -5.40
N MET A 190 -7.27 -3.79 -6.32
CA MET A 190 -6.51 -2.72 -6.98
C MET A 190 -6.69 -2.80 -8.49
N HIS A 191 -6.54 -1.66 -9.17
CA HIS A 191 -6.41 -1.59 -10.62
C HIS A 191 -4.97 -1.37 -11.06
N ASP A 192 -4.74 -1.38 -12.37
CA ASP A 192 -3.46 -1.01 -12.95
C ASP A 192 -3.11 0.45 -12.63
N PRO A 193 -1.82 0.78 -12.41
CA PRO A 193 -1.43 2.10 -11.97
C PRO A 193 -1.82 3.18 -12.98
N LEU A 194 -2.46 4.24 -12.50
CA LEU A 194 -2.83 5.41 -13.29
C LEU A 194 -2.03 6.64 -12.83
N THR A 195 -1.45 7.37 -13.79
CA THR A 195 -0.87 8.70 -13.51
C THR A 195 -1.96 9.74 -13.29
N ARG A 196 -1.55 10.96 -12.89
CA ARG A 196 -2.48 12.09 -12.77
C ARG A 196 -3.17 12.40 -14.08
N GLU A 197 -2.42 12.46 -15.17
CA GLU A 197 -2.95 12.78 -16.50
C GLU A 197 -3.97 11.73 -16.96
N GLU A 198 -3.70 10.46 -16.69
CA GLU A 198 -4.60 9.34 -17.01
C GLU A 198 -5.88 9.37 -16.16
N LYS A 199 -5.76 9.66 -14.85
CA LYS A 199 -6.92 9.89 -13.96
C LYS A 199 -7.81 11.04 -14.46
N GLU A 200 -7.19 12.16 -14.84
CA GLU A 200 -7.92 13.32 -15.36
C GLU A 200 -8.60 13.01 -16.70
N ALA A 201 -7.97 12.24 -17.59
CA ALA A 201 -8.58 11.80 -18.84
C ALA A 201 -9.79 10.88 -18.60
N ALA A 202 -9.65 9.91 -17.68
CA ALA A 202 -10.72 8.96 -17.35
C ALA A 202 -11.96 9.66 -16.76
N SER A 203 -11.76 10.63 -15.85
CA SER A 203 -12.88 11.38 -15.25
C SER A 203 -13.62 12.28 -16.25
N ARG A 204 -12.93 12.89 -17.21
CA ARG A 204 -13.55 13.70 -18.28
C ARG A 204 -14.44 12.85 -19.19
N ILE A 205 -14.01 11.63 -19.54
CA ILE A 205 -14.82 10.72 -20.37
C ILE A 205 -16.10 10.31 -19.64
N GLY A 206 -16.02 9.98 -18.35
CA GLY A 206 -17.18 9.61 -17.54
C GLY A 206 -18.19 10.75 -17.35
N ASN A 207 -17.72 11.99 -17.20
CA ASN A 207 -18.62 13.15 -17.10
C ASN A 207 -19.33 13.46 -18.43
N ASN A 208 -18.64 13.35 -19.57
CA ASN A 208 -19.25 13.59 -20.88
C ASN A 208 -20.31 12.54 -21.23
N GLN A 209 -20.12 11.27 -20.85
CA GLN A 209 -21.13 10.22 -21.06
C GLN A 209 -22.40 10.44 -20.21
N ASN A 210 -22.25 10.94 -18.98
CA ASN A 210 -23.39 11.28 -18.12
C ASN A 210 -24.14 12.55 -18.59
N GLU A 211 -23.49 13.45 -19.33
CA GLU A 211 -24.15 14.61 -19.97
C GLU A 211 -24.92 14.24 -21.26
N GLU A 212 -24.47 13.23 -22.02
CA GLU A 212 -25.17 12.76 -23.22
C GLU A 212 -26.44 11.92 -22.91
N ASP A 213 -26.48 11.20 -21.79
CA ASP A 213 -27.67 10.45 -21.34
C ASP A 213 -28.73 11.33 -20.62
N GLY A 214 -28.46 12.62 -20.42
CA GLY A 214 -29.33 13.58 -19.73
C GLY A 214 -30.35 14.31 -20.60
N VAL A 215 -30.35 14.11 -21.93
CA VAL A 215 -31.30 14.77 -22.85
C VAL A 215 -32.11 13.71 -23.61
N SER A 216 -33.22 13.28 -23.01
CA SER A 216 -34.30 12.63 -23.76
C SER A 216 -35.68 13.11 -23.30
N GLN A 217 -36.23 14.05 -24.05
CA GLN A 217 -37.66 14.08 -24.35
C GLN A 217 -37.85 14.29 -25.85
N GLY A 218 -38.28 13.21 -26.52
CA GLY A 218 -39.13 13.21 -27.70
C GLY A 218 -38.46 13.60 -29.03
N GLU A 219 -38.18 12.62 -29.88
CA GLU A 219 -39.02 12.27 -31.04
C GLU A 219 -38.30 11.21 -31.91
N GLU A 220 -39.01 10.13 -32.24
CA GLU A 220 -38.61 9.13 -33.24
C GLU A 220 -38.40 9.80 -34.61
N ASN A 221 -37.33 9.43 -35.33
CA ASN A 221 -37.38 9.04 -36.75
C ASN A 221 -36.01 8.50 -37.24
N ASP A 222 -35.97 7.18 -37.40
CA ASP A 222 -35.48 6.38 -38.53
C ASP A 222 -34.30 6.84 -39.46
N ILE A 223 -33.37 5.88 -39.64
CA ILE A 223 -32.39 5.62 -40.73
C ILE A 223 -31.26 6.64 -41.04
N LEU A 224 -29.98 6.19 -40.92
CA LEU A 224 -29.01 6.00 -42.03
C LEU A 224 -27.55 5.77 -41.56
N GLN A 225 -27.06 4.55 -41.86
CA GLN A 225 -25.73 4.19 -42.41
C GLN A 225 -24.40 4.61 -41.73
N LYS A 226 -23.78 3.58 -41.13
CA LYS A 226 -22.37 3.15 -41.16
C LYS A 226 -21.35 3.90 -42.06
N GLU A 227 -20.19 4.25 -41.49
CA GLU A 227 -18.84 4.31 -42.10
C GLU A 227 -17.79 4.30 -40.96
N ASP A 228 -17.01 3.24 -40.71
CA ASP A 228 -15.73 2.76 -41.29
C ASP A 228 -14.44 3.60 -40.99
N LYS A 229 -13.72 3.18 -39.92
CA LYS A 229 -12.24 3.13 -39.69
C LYS A 229 -11.47 4.35 -39.12
N PRO A 230 -10.25 4.16 -38.54
CA PRO A 230 -9.59 2.93 -38.05
C PRO A 230 -9.16 3.01 -36.56
N LEU A 231 -9.35 1.94 -35.79
CA LEU A 231 -8.60 1.71 -34.55
C LEU A 231 -7.29 1.01 -34.93
N GLY A 232 -6.21 1.78 -35.04
CA GLY A 232 -4.86 1.25 -35.01
C GLY A 232 -4.31 1.44 -33.59
N TYR A 233 -4.04 0.34 -32.90
CA TYR A 233 -2.85 0.10 -32.07
C TYR A 233 -2.97 -1.30 -31.44
N ASP A 234 -2.82 -2.33 -32.28
CA ASP A 234 -2.24 -3.59 -31.83
C ASP A 234 -0.74 -3.36 -31.66
N GLN A 235 -0.23 -3.43 -30.44
CA GLN A 235 1.18 -3.73 -30.21
C GLN A 235 1.30 -4.83 -29.15
N GLN A 236 1.05 -6.05 -29.61
CA GLN A 236 1.58 -7.26 -28.99
C GLN A 236 3.09 -7.28 -29.23
N VAL A 237 3.89 -7.41 -28.17
CA VAL A 237 5.30 -7.80 -28.28
C VAL A 237 5.41 -9.27 -27.87
N GLU A 238 5.42 -10.16 -28.86
CA GLU A 238 5.92 -11.52 -28.69
C GLU A 238 7.45 -11.47 -28.53
N VAL A 239 7.98 -11.95 -27.40
CA VAL A 239 9.39 -12.35 -27.32
C VAL A 239 9.48 -13.84 -27.60
N LYS A 240 9.73 -14.16 -28.89
CA LYS A 240 10.16 -15.49 -29.33
C LYS A 240 11.66 -15.63 -29.07
N THR A 241 12.05 -16.28 -27.97
CA THR A 241 13.39 -16.90 -27.92
C THR A 241 13.23 -18.39 -28.17
N THR A 242 13.45 -18.73 -29.44
CA THR A 242 13.75 -20.06 -29.95
C THR A 242 14.88 -20.68 -29.13
N LEU A 243 14.63 -21.84 -28.51
CA LEU A 243 15.67 -22.85 -28.35
C LEU A 243 15.05 -24.23 -28.57
N THR A 244 15.33 -24.69 -29.78
CA THR A 244 15.01 -25.96 -30.40
C THR A 244 15.32 -27.15 -29.48
N ARG A 245 14.39 -28.09 -29.43
CA ARG A 245 14.53 -29.40 -28.80
C ARG A 245 15.61 -30.25 -29.48
N GLY A 246 16.34 -31.03 -28.67
CA GLY A 246 16.82 -32.37 -29.02
C GLY A 246 18.09 -32.80 -28.27
N PRO A 247 18.39 -34.10 -28.15
CA PRO A 247 17.53 -35.27 -28.05
C PRO A 247 17.62 -35.96 -26.67
N MET A 248 16.64 -36.82 -26.41
CA MET A 248 16.61 -37.77 -25.28
C MET A 248 17.82 -38.70 -25.33
N PHE A 249 18.56 -38.80 -24.23
CA PHE A 249 19.42 -39.95 -23.95
C PHE A 249 18.70 -40.86 -22.96
N SER A 250 18.16 -41.95 -23.52
CA SER A 250 17.82 -43.18 -22.81
C SER A 250 18.83 -44.26 -23.22
N GLU A 251 19.51 -44.83 -22.23
CA GLU A 251 20.12 -46.19 -22.12
C GLU A 251 21.08 -46.09 -20.93
N VAL A 252 21.00 -46.80 -19.81
CA VAL A 252 20.69 -48.22 -19.52
C VAL A 252 21.52 -49.18 -20.37
N ARG A 253 22.82 -49.31 -20.03
CA ARG A 253 23.36 -50.49 -19.34
C ARG A 253 24.77 -50.25 -18.83
#